data_AF-A0A2N0LH76-F1
#
_entry.id   AF-A0A2N0LH76-F1
#
_cell.length_a   1.000
_cell.length_b   1.000
_cell.length_c   1.000
_cell.angle_alpha   90.00
_cell.angle_beta   90.00
_cell.angle_gamma   90.00
#
_symmetry.space_group_name_H-M   'P 1'
#
loop_
_entity.id
_entity.type
_entity.pdbx_description
1 polymer ?
#
loop_
_entity_poly.entity_id
_entity_poly.type
_entity_poly.pdbx_seq_one_letter_code
_entity_poly.pdbx_strand_id
1 'polypeptide(L)' 'MAAAMYTELDGLNKWVHIWPYKDMQERDQIRAEALESPHWPPGTGKLLVSMENKIMVPSSFSPMS' A
#
# COMPACT_ATOMS: atom_id res chain seq x y z
N MET A 1 -0.38 10.68 5.93
CA MET A 1 -1.31 10.77 4.78
C MET A 1 -1.25 9.47 4.00
N ALA A 2 -2.38 8.94 3.53
CA ALA A 2 -2.42 7.76 2.65
C ALA A 2 -2.76 8.20 1.22
N ALA A 3 -2.35 7.42 0.22
CA ALA A 3 -2.63 7.69 -1.19
C ALA A 3 -3.11 6.43 -1.91
N ALA A 4 -3.97 6.61 -2.91
CA ALA A 4 -4.44 5.57 -3.82
C ALA A 4 -4.52 6.17 -5.23
N MET A 5 -3.81 5.57 -6.18
CA MET A 5 -3.53 6.13 -7.50
C MET A 5 -3.47 5.02 -8.54
N TYR A 6 -3.64 5.37 -9.81
CA TYR A 6 -3.45 4.47 -10.94
C TYR A 6 -2.66 5.20 -12.03
N THR A 7 -2.02 4.42 -12.91
CA THR A 7 -1.23 4.98 -14.02
C THR A 7 -2.12 5.33 -15.21
N GLU A 8 -2.02 6.56 -15.69
CA GLU A 8 -2.63 7.01 -16.95
C GLU A 8 -1.64 7.00 -18.14
N LEU A 9 -0.34 7.11 -17.86
CA LEU A 9 0.72 7.16 -18.86
C LEU A 9 1.89 6.23 -18.45
N ASP A 10 2.60 5.71 -19.46
CA ASP A 10 3.78 4.85 -19.35
C ASP A 10 3.66 3.64 -18.39
N GLY A 11 2.93 2.62 -18.87
CA GLY A 11 2.72 1.36 -18.16
C GLY A 11 1.36 1.29 -17.49
N LEU A 12 0.31 1.18 -18.33
CA LEU A 12 -1.11 1.07 -17.96
C LEU A 12 -1.41 -0.15 -17.08
N ASN A 13 -2.58 -0.12 -16.45
CA ASN A 13 -3.08 -1.17 -15.54
C ASN A 13 -2.22 -1.36 -14.27
N LYS A 14 -1.54 -0.31 -13.81
CA LYS A 14 -0.84 -0.33 -12.52
C LYS A 14 -1.65 0.44 -11.48
N TRP A 15 -1.88 -0.22 -10.35
CA TRP A 15 -2.47 0.35 -9.15
C TRP A 15 -1.38 0.62 -8.12
N VAL A 16 -1.37 1.81 -7.53
CA VAL A 16 -0.40 2.24 -6.52
C VAL A 16 -1.13 2.76 -5.30
N HIS A 17 -0.76 2.26 -4.13
CA HIS A 17 -1.28 2.76 -2.86
C HIS A 17 -0.13 2.94 -1.86
N ILE A 18 -0.19 4.02 -1.08
CA ILE A 18 0.84 4.39 -0.11
C ILE A 18 0.18 4.47 1.26
N TRP A 19 0.77 3.77 2.23
CA TRP A 19 0.30 3.72 3.60
C TRP A 19 1.36 4.29 4.55
N PRO A 20 1.03 5.31 5.35
CA PRO A 20 1.91 5.77 6.40
C PRO A 20 1.81 4.81 7.59
N TYR A 21 2.96 4.49 8.17
CA TYR A 21 3.05 3.77 9.44
C TYR A 21 4.00 4.53 10.35
N LYS A 22 3.74 4.52 11.65
CA LYS A 22 4.61 5.09 12.68
C LYS A 22 5.95 4.34 12.72
N ASP A 23 5.89 3.02 12.65
CA ASP A 23 7.05 2.13 12.64
C ASP A 23 6.70 0.79 11.99
N MET A 24 7.69 -0.10 11.88
CA MET A 24 7.50 -1.42 11.28
C MET A 24 6.65 -2.36 12.13
N GLN A 25 6.61 -2.16 13.45
CA GLN A 25 5.80 -2.99 14.34
C GLN A 25 4.30 -2.68 14.18
N GLU A 26 3.96 -1.40 14.10
CA GLU A 26 2.59 -0.95 13.81
C GLU A 26 2.11 -1.49 12.45
N ARG A 27 2.98 -1.45 11.43
CA ARG A 27 2.67 -2.06 10.12
C ARG A 27 2.33 -3.54 10.25
N ASP A 28 3.13 -4.29 10.98
CA ASP A 28 2.94 -5.74 11.10
C ASP A 28 1.68 -6.07 11.90
N GLN A 29 1.39 -5.32 12.97
CA GLN A 29 0.16 -5.45 13.73
C GLN A 29 -1.09 -5.18 12.88
N ILE A 30 -1.15 -4.03 12.19
CA ILE A 30 -2.31 -3.66 11.36
C ILE A 30 -2.52 -4.70 10.24
N ARG A 31 -1.44 -5.22 9.65
CA ARG A 31 -1.54 -6.25 8.61
C ARG A 31 -2.05 -7.58 9.16
N ALA A 32 -1.66 -7.97 10.38
CA ALA A 32 -2.19 -9.16 11.03
C ALA A 32 -3.69 -8.99 11.32
N GLU A 33 -4.10 -7.85 11.91
CA GLU A 33 -5.50 -7.54 12.19
C GLU A 33 -6.36 -7.51 10.90
N ALA A 34 -5.82 -6.99 9.80
CA ALA A 34 -6.52 -6.97 8.52
C ALA A 34 -6.79 -8.38 7.96
N LEU A 35 -5.93 -9.36 8.23
CA LEU A 35 -6.12 -10.74 7.77
C LEU A 35 -7.24 -11.48 8.53
N GLU A 36 -7.56 -11.03 9.75
CA GLU A 36 -8.69 -11.58 10.53
C GLU A 36 -10.05 -11.07 10.02
N SER A 37 -10.07 -10.01 9.20
CA SER A 37 -11.31 -9.47 8.64
C SER A 37 -11.85 -10.35 7.51
N PRO A 38 -13.12 -10.79 7.58
CA PRO A 38 -13.71 -11.63 6.53
C PRO A 38 -13.87 -10.91 5.18
N HIS A 39 -13.73 -9.57 5.18
CA HIS A 39 -13.84 -8.74 3.97
C HIS A 39 -12.47 -8.47 3.32
N TRP A 40 -11.37 -8.96 3.90
CA TRP A 40 -10.01 -8.71 3.41
C TRP A 40 -9.20 -10.02 3.30
N PRO A 41 -8.38 -10.19 2.24
CA PRO A 41 -8.24 -9.31 1.08
C PRO A 41 -9.48 -9.37 0.16
N PRO A 42 -9.75 -8.30 -0.62
CA PRO A 42 -10.81 -8.34 -1.61
C PRO A 42 -10.51 -9.43 -2.65
N GLY A 43 -11.56 -9.99 -3.25
CA GLY A 43 -11.50 -11.06 -4.25
C GLY A 43 -10.92 -10.65 -5.61
N THR A 44 -9.93 -9.75 -5.64
CA THR A 44 -9.32 -9.18 -6.85
C THR A 44 -8.07 -9.92 -7.31
N GLY A 45 -7.68 -11.01 -6.62
CA GLY A 45 -6.46 -11.77 -6.91
C GLY A 45 -6.33 -12.24 -8.37
N LYS A 46 -7.45 -12.51 -9.06
CA LYS A 46 -7.46 -12.92 -10.48
C LYS A 46 -7.10 -11.78 -11.45
N LEU A 47 -7.20 -10.53 -11.01
CA LEU A 47 -6.85 -9.34 -11.78
C LEU A 47 -5.38 -8.93 -11.60
N LEU A 48 -4.69 -9.49 -10.60
CA LEU A 48 -3.31 -9.15 -10.26
C LEU A 48 -2.34 -10.02 -11.05
N VAL A 49 -1.58 -9.41 -11.95
CA VAL A 49 -0.52 -10.09 -12.72
C VAL A 49 0.78 -10.16 -11.92
N SER A 50 1.15 -9.05 -11.28
CA SER A 50 2.35 -8.93 -10.44
C SER A 50 2.14 -7.87 -9.36
N MET A 51 2.80 -8.01 -8.22
CA MET A 51 2.77 -7.05 -7.12
C MET A 51 4.17 -6.85 -6.56
N GLU A 52 4.52 -5.61 -6.25
CA GLU A 52 5.74 -5.26 -5.51
C GLU A 52 5.42 -4.22 -4.42
N ASN A 53 6.26 -4.15 -3.39
CA ASN A 53 6.16 -3.14 -2.35
C ASN A 53 7.54 -2.65 -1.93
N LYS A 54 7.61 -1.40 -1.46
CA LYS A 54 8.85 -0.77 -0.96
C LYS A 54 8.53 -0.06 0.35
N ILE A 55 9.51 -0.02 1.25
CA ILE A 55 9.46 0.81 2.46
C ILE A 55 10.31 2.05 2.19
N MET A 56 9.74 3.21 2.46
CA MET A 56 10.37 4.50 2.19
C MET A 56 10.39 5.32 3.47
N VAL A 57 11.50 6.01 3.71
CA VAL A 57 11.62 6.98 4.80
C VAL A 57 11.46 8.37 4.19
N PRO A 58 10.52 9.20 4.68
CA PRO A 58 10.33 10.55 4.15
C PRO A 58 11.58 11.40 4.43
N SER A 59 11.94 12.26 3.48
CA SER A 59 12.98 13.28 3.72
C SER A 59 12.49 14.32 4.73
N SER A 60 13.42 15.07 5.34
CA SER A 60 13.12 16.08 6.37
C SER A 60 12.25 17.25 5.90
N PHE A 61 12.15 17.47 4.59
CA PHE A 61 11.33 18.52 3.97
C PHE A 61 10.08 17.97 3.30
N SER A 62 9.83 16.66 3.40
CA SER A 62 8.61 16.06 2.89
C SER A 62 7.43 16.64 3.67
N PRO A 63 6.36 17.12 3.03
CA PRO A 63 5.13 17.52 3.74
C PRO A 63 4.41 16.33 4.38
N MET A 64 4.91 15.10 4.16
CA MET A 64 4.40 13.86 4.74
C MET A 64 5.29 13.29 5.87
N SER A 65 6.35 14.01 6.28
CA SER A 65 7.16 13.63 7.45
C SER A 65 6.42 13.83 8.77
#